data_AF-A0A3Q0JG09-F1
#
_entry.id   AF-A0A3Q0JG09-F1
#
_cell.length_a   1.000
_cell.length_b   1.000
_cell.length_c   1.000
_cell.angle_alpha   90.00
_cell.angle_beta   90.00
_cell.angle_gamma   90.00
#
_symmetry.space_group_name_H-M   'P 1'
#
loop_
_entity.id
_entity.type
_entity.pdbx_description
1 polymer ?
#
loop_
_entity_poly.entity_id
_entity_poly.type
_entity_poly.pdbx_seq_one_letter_code
_entity_poly.pdbx_strand_id
1 'polypeptide(L)' 'MANAQDIEAMRDWLSKQPHLPEKIDDFLIERFLLSCRGSLERTKTVMDSFFKLRSEAPEFFTNRDPRQEAVQAMLRAM' A
#
# COMPACT_ATOMS: atom_id res chain seq x y z
N MET A 1 -18.22 -2.06 -4.10
CA MET A 1 -17.34 -2.53 -5.18
C MET A 1 -16.81 -1.29 -5.87
N ALA A 2 -15.49 -1.19 -6.06
CA ALA A 2 -14.93 -0.06 -6.78
C ALA A 2 -15.46 -0.05 -8.23
N ASN A 3 -15.73 1.13 -8.78
CA ASN A 3 -16.19 1.22 -10.17
C ASN A 3 -15.04 0.81 -11.10
N ALA A 4 -15.32 0.03 -12.15
CA ALA A 4 -14.31 -0.38 -13.13
C ALA A 4 -13.60 0.83 -13.78
N GLN A 5 -14.33 1.93 -13.97
CA GLN A 5 -13.78 3.20 -14.49
C GLN A 5 -12.74 3.82 -13.55
N ASP A 6 -12.92 3.70 -12.24
CA ASP A 6 -11.97 4.22 -11.24
C ASP A 6 -10.67 3.41 -11.26
N ILE A 7 -10.77 2.09 -11.42
CA ILE A 7 -9.61 1.20 -11.52
C ILE A 7 -8.80 1.53 -12.79
N GLU A 8 -9.48 1.74 -13.92
CA GLU A 8 -8.84 2.12 -15.18
C GLU A 8 -8.16 3.50 -15.07
N ALA A 9 -8.84 4.50 -14.50
CA ALA A 9 -8.26 5.81 -14.23
C ALA A 9 -7.02 5.74 -13.33
N MET A 10 -7.02 4.84 -12.33
CA MET A 10 -5.87 4.60 -11.47
C MET A 10 -4.72 3.91 -12.21
N ARG A 11 -4.99 2.93 -13.09
CA ARG A 11 -3.97 2.29 -13.93
C ARG A 11 -3.28 3.30 -14.85
N ASP A 12 -4.06 4.15 -15.50
CA ASP A 12 -3.56 5.22 -16.36
C ASP A 12 -2.72 6.24 -15.61
N TRP A 13 -3.02 6.48 -14.33
CA TRP A 13 -2.19 7.32 -13.49
C TRP A 13 -0.90 6.62 -13.07
N LEU A 14 -0.98 5.35 -12.66
CA LEU A 14 0.17 4.54 -12.23
C LEU A 14 1.21 4.36 -13.35
N SER A 15 0.78 4.16 -14.60
CA SER A 15 1.68 4.04 -15.74
C SER A 15 2.52 5.29 -16.02
N LYS A 16 2.09 6.45 -15.49
CA LYS A 16 2.79 7.74 -15.61
C LYS A 16 3.74 8.02 -14.45
N GLN A 17 3.79 7.18 -13.41
CA GLN A 17 4.62 7.37 -12.23
C GLN A 17 5.84 6.43 -12.25
N PRO A 18 7.03 6.90 -12.70
CA PRO A 18 8.21 6.04 -12.84
C PRO A 18 8.82 5.60 -11.50
N HIS A 19 8.50 6.28 -10.40
CA HIS A 19 8.99 5.94 -9.05
C HIS A 19 8.12 4.88 -8.35
N LEU A 20 6.96 4.54 -8.92
CA LEU A 20 6.09 3.50 -8.38
C LEU A 20 6.38 2.13 -9.03
N PRO A 21 6.01 1.02 -8.37
CA PRO A 21 6.18 -0.31 -8.96
C PRO A 21 5.39 -0.46 -10.27
N GLU A 22 6.03 -1.04 -11.27
CA GLU A 22 5.47 -1.22 -12.62
C GLU A 22 4.29 -2.21 -12.65
N LYS A 23 4.25 -3.15 -11.70
CA LYS A 23 3.21 -4.17 -11.57
C LYS A 23 2.49 -4.02 -10.25
N ILE A 24 1.32 -3.39 -10.30
CA ILE A 24 0.38 -3.26 -9.19
C ILE A 24 -0.88 -4.04 -9.55
N ASP A 25 -1.29 -4.95 -8.66
CA ASP A 25 -2.45 -5.80 -8.85
C ASP A 25 -3.77 -5.02 -8.69
N ASP A 26 -4.80 -5.36 -9.47
CA ASP A 26 -6.09 -4.68 -9.44
C ASP A 26 -6.80 -4.82 -8.09
N PHE A 27 -6.61 -5.95 -7.40
CA PHE A 27 -7.13 -6.14 -6.05
C PHE A 27 -6.52 -5.14 -5.07
N LEU A 28 -5.24 -4.79 -5.26
CA LEU A 28 -4.58 -3.80 -4.43
C LEU A 28 -5.13 -2.39 -4.73
N ILE A 29 -5.34 -2.05 -6.01
CA ILE A 29 -5.97 -0.78 -6.43
C ILE A 29 -7.39 -0.67 -5.84
N GLU A 30 -8.21 -1.71 -5.96
CA GLU A 30 -9.55 -1.74 -5.39
C GLU A 30 -9.52 -1.53 -3.87
N ARG A 31 -8.59 -2.17 -3.17
CA ARG A 31 -8.45 -2.02 -1.72
C ARG A 31 -8.10 -0.58 -1.32
N PHE A 32 -7.25 0.11 -2.07
CA PHE A 32 -6.96 1.51 -1.83
C PHE A 32 -8.17 2.41 -2.12
N LEU A 33 -8.86 2.19 -3.23
CA LEU A 33 -10.10 2.91 -3.57
C LEU A 33 -11.15 2.74 -2.48
N LEU A 34 -11.34 1.52 -1.97
CA LEU A 34 -12.25 1.25 -0.86
C LEU A 34 -11.84 1.99 0.41
N SER A 35 -10.55 1.98 0.76
CA SER A 35 -10.02 2.70 1.92
C SER A 35 -10.23 4.21 1.83
N CYS A 36 -10.23 4.75 0.61
CA CYS A 36 -10.40 6.16 0.31
C CYS A 36 -11.86 6.53 -0.07
N ARG A 37 -12.82 5.62 0.14
CA ARG A 37 -14.25 5.79 -0.16
C ARG A 37 -14.50 6.22 -1.61
N GLY A 38 -13.73 5.68 -2.56
CA GLY A 38 -13.84 5.97 -4.00
C GLY A 38 -13.18 7.29 -4.44
N SER A 39 -12.55 8.05 -3.54
CA SER A 39 -11.86 9.29 -3.94
C SER A 39 -10.54 8.98 -4.65
N LEU A 40 -10.45 9.26 -5.95
CA LEU A 40 -9.24 9.08 -6.75
C LEU A 40 -8.07 9.91 -6.21
N GLU A 41 -8.27 11.19 -5.92
CA GLU A 41 -7.21 12.07 -5.41
C GLU A 41 -6.63 11.59 -4.09
N ARG A 42 -7.48 11.17 -3.14
CA ARG A 42 -7.00 10.58 -1.87
C ARG A 42 -6.28 9.27 -2.11
N THR A 43 -6.78 8.45 -3.04
CA THR A 43 -6.17 7.17 -3.40
C THR A 43 -4.75 7.36 -3.93
N LYS A 44 -4.54 8.34 -4.83
CA LYS A 44 -3.21 8.70 -5.34
C LYS A 44 -2.25 9.05 -4.22
N THR A 45 -2.63 9.96 -3.31
CA THR A 45 -1.79 10.37 -2.17
C THR A 45 -1.46 9.22 -1.23
N VAL A 46 -2.42 8.37 -0.92
CA VAL A 46 -2.22 7.20 -0.04
C VAL A 46 -1.31 6.17 -0.70
N MET A 47 -1.53 5.86 -1.99
CA MET A 47 -0.68 4.93 -2.74
C MET A 47 0.76 5.43 -2.84
N ASP A 48 0.95 6.71 -3.17
CA ASP A 48 2.28 7.31 -3.24
C ASP A 48 3.03 7.19 -1.91
N SER A 49 2.36 7.59 -0.82
CA SER A 49 2.91 7.47 0.54
C SER A 49 3.18 6.01 0.93
N PHE A 50 2.31 5.08 0.54
CA PHE A 50 2.43 3.66 0.85
C PHE A 50 3.69 3.04 0.24
N PHE A 51 3.97 3.33 -1.02
CA PHE A 51 5.14 2.82 -1.73
C PHE A 51 6.41 3.54 -1.33
N LYS A 52 6.35 4.87 -1.18
CA LYS A 52 7.47 5.68 -0.70
C LYS A 52 7.95 5.21 0.68
N LEU A 53 7.06 5.09 1.65
CA LEU A 53 7.42 4.70 3.02
C LEU A 53 8.03 3.29 3.08
N ARG A 54 7.55 2.36 2.26
CA ARG A 54 8.12 1.00 2.16
C ARG A 54 9.49 0.96 1.51
N SER A 55 9.74 1.88 0.57
CA SER A 55 11.03 2.01 -0.09
C SER A 55 12.06 2.71 0.80
N GLU A 56 11.66 3.76 1.50
CA GLU A 56 12.56 4.61 2.30
C GLU A 56 12.84 4.06 3.69
N ALA A 57 11.89 3.33 4.28
CA ALA A 57 12.00 2.82 5.65
C ALA A 57 11.77 1.30 5.73
N PRO A 58 12.57 0.49 5.01
CA PRO A 58 12.39 -0.97 4.94
C PRO A 58 12.52 -1.66 6.31
N GLU A 59 13.19 -1.06 7.29
CA GLU A 59 13.34 -1.58 8.66
C GLU A 59 12.01 -1.83 9.37
N PHE A 60 10.94 -1.11 8.99
CA PHE A 60 9.61 -1.32 9.56
C PHE A 60 8.80 -2.39 8.82
N PHE A 61 9.11 -2.67 7.55
CA PHE A 61 8.27 -3.51 6.69
C PHE A 61 8.90 -4.85 6.31
N THR A 62 10.20 -5.01 6.53
CA THR A 62 10.98 -6.24 6.26
C THR A 62 11.25 -7.02 7.54
N ASN A 63 11.62 -8.31 7.41
CA ASN A 63 11.99 -9.21 8.53
C ASN A 63 11.01 -9.26 9.72
N ARG A 64 9.71 -9.13 9.45
CA ARG A 64 8.64 -9.19 10.46
C ARG A 64 8.35 -10.64 10.84
N ASP A 65 9.22 -11.23 11.67
CA ASP A 65 9.00 -12.56 12.24
C ASP A 65 8.34 -12.46 13.63
N PRO A 66 7.09 -12.91 13.79
CA PRO A 66 6.39 -12.87 15.07
C PRO A 66 7.09 -13.70 16.16
N ARG A 67 7.97 -14.65 15.80
CA ARG A 67 8.69 -15.51 16.75
C ARG A 67 10.01 -14.92 17.22
N GLN A 68 10.42 -13.75 16.72
CA GLN A 68 11.60 -13.07 17.23
C GLN A 68 11.51 -12.86 18.74
N GLU A 69 12.62 -13.06 19.42
CA GLU A 69 12.68 -13.02 20.88
C GLU A 69 12.21 -11.67 21.44
N ALA A 70 12.62 -10.57 20.83
CA ALA A 70 12.17 -9.24 21.21
C ALA A 70 10.65 -9.08 21.11
N VAL A 71 10.04 -9.58 20.02
CA VAL A 71 8.59 -9.54 19.82
C VAL A 71 7.86 -10.41 20.85
N GLN A 72 8.36 -11.62 21.08
CA GLN A 72 7.82 -12.56 22.07
C GLN A 72 7.95 -12.04 23.51
N ALA A 73 9.05 -11.36 23.84
CA ALA A 73 9.25 -10.72 25.13
C ALA A 73 8.20 -9.63 25.37
N MET A 74 7.92 -8.78 24.37
CA MET A 74 6.87 -7.76 24.47
C MET A 74 5.48 -8.38 24.65
N LEU A 75 5.17 -9.47 23.94
CA LEU A 75 3.88 -10.16 24.06
C LEU A 75 3.67 -10.79 25.44
N ARG A 76 4.73 -11.33 26.06
CA ARG A 76 4.66 -11.92 27.41
C ARG A 76 4.59 -10.90 28.52
N ALA A 77 5.02 -9.66 28.26
CA ALA A 77 4.98 -8.56 29.21
C ALA A 77 3.62 -7.84 29.26
N MET A 78 2.68 -8.24 28.41
CA MET A 78 1.29 -7.77 28.37
C MET A 78 0.37 -8.75 29.09
#